data_AF-A0A9D6QQG4-F1
#
_entry.id   AF-A0A9D6QQG4-F1
#
_cell.length_a   1.000
_cell.length_b   1.000
_cell.length_c   1.000
_cell.angle_alpha   90.00
_cell.angle_beta   90.00
_cell.angle_gamma   90.00
#
_symmetry.space_group_name_H-M   'P 1'
#
loop_
_entity.id
_entity.type
_entity.pdbx_description
1 polymer ?
#
loop_
_entity_poly.entity_id
_entity_poly.type
_entity_poly.pdbx_seq_one_letter_code
_entity_poly.pdbx_strand_id
1 'polypeptide(L)'
;MERKRLHGLPALARTGADSKQGIYTSESTTLTYQRLLQLTESIINAAYPVLVDATFLKHSQRDAFRRLAIQLQTPFIIIDFAASENTLRQRIAERQQQANDASEADVSILEQQLRTCEPLQVDELAVSLRYDTEQPLQASSRKESWTSILKKLDLSDS
;
A
#
# COMPACT_ATOMS: atom_id res chain seq x y z
N MET A 1 -7.66 7.20 -6.15
CA MET A 1 -6.20 7.06 -6.28
C MET A 1 -5.54 8.43 -6.32
N GLU A 2 -4.64 8.74 -5.37
CA GLU A 2 -3.96 10.06 -5.30
C GLU A 2 -3.07 10.34 -6.52
N ARG A 3 -2.42 9.31 -7.07
CA ARG A 3 -1.70 9.41 -8.35
C ARG A 3 -2.55 9.99 -9.47
N LYS A 4 -3.83 9.63 -9.57
CA LYS A 4 -4.74 10.19 -10.58
C LYS A 4 -5.10 11.65 -10.28
N ARG A 5 -5.33 11.99 -9.01
CA ARG A 5 -5.63 13.37 -8.57
C ARG A 5 -4.50 14.34 -8.85
N LEU A 6 -3.25 13.93 -8.63
CA LEU A 6 -2.06 14.74 -8.94
C LEU A 6 -1.93 15.08 -10.43
N HIS A 7 -2.47 14.24 -11.30
CA HIS A 7 -2.51 14.44 -12.76
C HIS A 7 -3.85 14.98 -13.27
N GLY A 8 -4.71 15.50 -12.37
CA GLY A 8 -6.01 16.08 -12.73
C GLY A 8 -7.06 15.09 -13.23
N LEU A 9 -6.82 13.79 -13.06
CA LEU A 9 -7.73 12.72 -13.51
C LEU A 9 -8.72 12.34 -12.39
N PRO A 10 -9.97 11.97 -12.74
CA PRO A 10 -10.90 11.41 -11.78
C PRO A 10 -10.29 10.17 -11.11
N ALA A 11 -10.45 10.06 -9.79
CA ALA A 11 -9.79 9.06 -8.96
C ALA A 11 -10.01 7.60 -9.39
N LEU A 12 -11.07 7.33 -10.17
CA LEU A 12 -11.49 6.02 -10.68
C LEU A 12 -11.45 5.92 -12.22
N ALA A 13 -11.16 7.01 -12.95
CA ALA A 13 -11.15 6.99 -14.42
C ALA A 13 -9.99 6.13 -14.94
N ARG A 14 -10.23 5.35 -16.01
CA ARG A 14 -9.16 4.60 -16.70
C ARG A 14 -8.28 5.59 -17.47
N THR A 15 -6.98 5.46 -17.29
CA THR A 15 -5.96 6.26 -17.97
C THR A 15 -5.60 5.59 -19.29
N GLY A 16 -5.60 6.34 -20.40
CA GLY A 16 -5.21 5.83 -21.72
C GLY A 16 -3.73 5.41 -21.77
N ALA A 17 -3.34 4.59 -22.76
CA ALA A 17 -2.00 4.03 -22.88
C ALA A 17 -0.87 5.08 -22.85
N ASP A 18 -1.07 6.24 -23.47
CA ASP A 18 -0.10 7.34 -23.49
C ASP A 18 0.04 8.04 -22.13
N SER A 19 -1.08 8.16 -21.40
CA SER A 19 -1.08 8.74 -20.06
C SER A 19 -0.50 7.78 -19.01
N LYS A 20 -0.53 6.46 -19.24
CA LYS A 20 0.14 5.47 -18.36
C LYS A 20 1.65 5.72 -18.28
N GLN A 21 2.31 6.08 -19.39
CA GLN A 21 3.76 6.32 -19.36
C GLN A 21 4.13 7.54 -18.50
N GLY A 22 3.29 8.58 -18.47
CA GLY A 22 3.52 9.79 -17.66
C GLY A 22 3.23 9.63 -16.17
N ILE A 23 2.18 8.90 -15.78
CA ILE A 23 1.78 8.79 -14.37
C ILE A 23 2.56 7.74 -13.58
N TYR A 24 3.23 6.79 -14.24
CA TYR A 24 4.00 5.71 -13.60
C TYR A 24 5.53 5.92 -13.67
N THR A 25 6.00 7.13 -13.96
CA THR A 25 7.43 7.49 -13.89
C THR A 25 7.96 7.45 -12.46
N SER A 26 9.29 7.38 -12.32
CA SER A 26 9.97 7.51 -11.02
C SER A 26 9.65 8.86 -10.34
N GLU A 27 9.63 9.94 -11.12
CA GLU A 27 9.26 11.28 -10.64
C GLU A 27 7.81 11.34 -10.14
N SER A 28 6.86 10.83 -10.94
CA SER A 28 5.44 10.75 -10.53
C SER A 28 5.25 9.87 -9.30
N THR A 29 6.05 8.80 -9.17
CA THR A 29 6.07 7.95 -7.98
C THR A 29 6.53 8.72 -6.76
N THR A 30 7.63 9.47 -6.85
CA THR A 30 8.13 10.33 -5.77
C THR A 30 7.10 11.38 -5.36
N LEU A 31 6.49 12.09 -6.32
CA LEU A 31 5.43 13.08 -6.05
C LEU A 31 4.21 12.44 -5.38
N THR A 32 3.82 11.23 -5.80
CA THR A 32 2.73 10.49 -5.17
C THR A 32 3.04 10.21 -3.70
N TYR A 33 4.24 9.71 -3.38
CA TYR A 33 4.60 9.42 -1.99
C TYR A 33 4.76 10.66 -1.12
N GLN A 34 5.30 11.76 -1.67
CA GLN A 34 5.34 13.05 -0.98
C GLN A 34 3.94 13.54 -0.64
N ARG A 35 3.00 13.43 -1.58
CA ARG A 35 1.60 13.81 -1.34
C ARG A 35 0.95 12.93 -0.27
N LEU A 36 1.18 11.62 -0.32
CA LEU A 36 0.67 10.68 0.69
C LEU A 36 1.22 11.04 2.08
N LEU A 37 2.50 11.37 2.22
CA LEU A 37 3.09 11.82 3.49
C LEU A 37 2.40 13.08 4.05
N GLN A 38 2.17 14.09 3.21
CA GLN A 38 1.48 15.32 3.61
C GLN A 38 0.05 15.06 4.11
N LEU A 39 -0.67 14.17 3.41
CA LEU A 39 -2.02 13.78 3.80
C LEU A 39 -2.02 13.00 5.12
N THR A 40 -1.10 12.03 5.25
CA THR A 40 -0.92 11.25 6.47
C THR A 40 -0.61 12.15 7.66
N GLU A 41 0.32 13.09 7.53
CA GLU A 41 0.64 14.07 8.57
C GLU A 41 -0.58 14.90 8.98
N SER A 42 -1.34 15.40 8.01
CA SER A 42 -2.53 16.22 8.27
C SER A 42 -3.61 15.44 9.05
N ILE A 43 -3.83 14.17 8.71
CA ILE A 43 -4.85 13.34 9.35
C ILE A 43 -4.41 12.91 10.75
N ILE A 44 -3.13 12.56 10.94
CA ILE A 44 -2.57 12.23 12.27
C ILE A 44 -2.65 13.46 13.19
N ASN A 45 -2.29 14.65 12.70
CA ASN A 45 -2.39 15.89 13.48
C ASN A 45 -3.84 16.25 13.84
N ALA A 46 -4.82 15.73 13.09
CA ALA A 46 -6.24 15.83 13.42
C ALA A 46 -6.71 14.72 14.40
N ALA A 47 -5.78 13.95 14.99
CA ALA A 47 -6.03 12.85 15.93
C ALA A 47 -6.83 11.67 15.35
N TYR A 48 -6.71 11.43 14.04
CA TYR A 48 -7.32 10.26 13.39
C TYR A 48 -6.27 9.23 12.98
N PRO A 49 -6.57 7.92 13.11
CA PRO A 49 -5.71 6.88 12.56
C PRO A 49 -5.72 6.91 11.03
N VAL A 50 -4.59 6.55 10.41
CA VAL A 50 -4.41 6.55 8.96
C VAL A 50 -3.97 5.18 8.48
N LEU A 51 -4.65 4.66 7.45
CA LEU A 51 -4.15 3.56 6.63
C LEU A 51 -3.72 4.12 5.28
N VAL A 52 -2.45 3.93 4.94
CA VAL A 52 -1.92 4.32 3.63
C VAL A 52 -1.85 3.07 2.76
N ASP A 53 -2.68 3.02 1.71
CA ASP A 53 -2.71 1.92 0.75
C ASP A 53 -1.93 2.30 -0.52
N ALA A 54 -0.73 1.71 -0.66
CA ALA A 54 0.14 1.84 -1.82
C ALA A 54 1.01 0.57 -1.94
N THR A 55 1.71 0.41 -3.07
CA THR A 55 2.49 -0.80 -3.32
C THR A 55 3.78 -0.92 -2.49
N PHE A 56 4.29 0.18 -1.92
CA PHE A 56 5.45 0.21 -1.00
C PHE A 56 6.65 -0.67 -1.40
N LEU A 57 6.99 -0.67 -2.68
CA LEU A 57 8.00 -1.56 -3.28
C LEU A 57 9.43 -1.26 -2.82
N LYS A 58 9.70 -0.05 -2.32
CA LYS A 58 11.05 0.42 -1.99
C LYS A 58 11.20 0.67 -0.50
N HIS A 59 12.37 0.34 0.05
CA HIS A 59 12.67 0.61 1.46
C HIS A 59 12.59 2.12 1.76
N SER A 60 13.11 2.97 0.87
CA SER A 60 13.03 4.43 1.02
C SER A 60 11.59 4.96 1.11
N GLN A 61 10.63 4.30 0.47
CA GLN A 61 9.22 4.67 0.55
C GLN A 61 8.67 4.34 1.94
N ARG A 62 8.96 3.15 2.46
CA ARG A 62 8.50 2.70 3.79
C ARG A 62 9.16 3.49 4.92
N ASP A 63 10.46 3.71 4.81
CA ASP A 63 11.26 4.48 5.78
C ASP A 63 10.77 5.93 5.93
N ALA A 64 10.30 6.56 4.84
CA ALA A 64 9.75 7.91 4.92
C ALA A 64 8.52 8.00 5.86
N PHE A 65 7.62 7.02 5.82
CA PHE A 65 6.46 6.97 6.74
C PHE A 65 6.87 6.59 8.15
N ARG A 66 7.87 5.70 8.29
CA ARG A 66 8.43 5.37 9.60
C ARG A 66 9.02 6.60 10.28
N ARG A 67 9.80 7.42 9.55
CA ARG A 67 10.36 8.68 10.06
C ARG A 67 9.27 9.68 10.45
N LEU A 68 8.23 9.81 9.64
CA LEU A 68 7.07 10.65 9.98
C LEU A 68 6.41 10.17 11.28
N ALA A 69 6.20 8.87 11.44
CA ALA A 69 5.60 8.31 12.64
C ALA A 69 6.46 8.57 13.89
N ILE A 70 7.79 8.43 13.79
CA ILE A 70 8.73 8.78 14.88
C ILE A 70 8.64 10.27 15.23
N GLN A 71 8.62 11.15 14.22
CA GLN A 71 8.52 12.60 14.41
C GLN A 71 7.23 13.00 15.12
N LEU A 72 6.11 12.39 14.73
CA LEU A 72 4.79 12.63 15.34
C LEU A 72 4.54 11.81 16.61
N GLN A 73 5.53 11.02 17.04
CA GLN A 73 5.44 10.12 18.21
C GLN A 73 4.23 9.17 18.16
N THR A 74 3.83 8.75 16.96
CA THR A 74 2.72 7.82 16.76
C THR A 74 3.24 6.40 16.49
N PRO A 75 2.53 5.35 16.93
CA PRO A 75 2.82 3.99 16.51
C PRO A 75 2.81 3.82 14.98
N PHE A 76 3.64 2.89 14.49
CA PHE A 76 3.78 2.56 13.08
C PHE A 76 3.80 1.04 12.89
N ILE A 77 3.03 0.56 11.91
CA ILE A 77 2.91 -0.87 11.61
C ILE A 77 2.92 -1.04 10.09
N ILE A 78 3.64 -2.06 9.61
CA ILE A 78 3.61 -2.50 8.21
C ILE A 78 2.68 -3.71 8.10
N ILE A 79 1.73 -3.68 7.18
CA ILE A 79 0.92 -4.85 6.85
C ILE A 79 1.46 -5.44 5.56
N ASP A 80 2.07 -6.63 5.65
CA ASP A 80 2.68 -7.33 4.52
C ASP A 80 1.73 -8.40 3.99
N PHE A 81 1.20 -8.21 2.79
CA PHE A 81 0.30 -9.15 2.15
C PHE A 81 1.07 -10.09 1.21
N ALA A 82 1.21 -11.34 1.62
CA ALA A 82 1.89 -12.36 0.84
C ALA A 82 0.90 -13.15 -0.04
N ALA A 83 1.34 -13.47 -1.26
CA ALA A 83 0.76 -14.46 -2.15
C ALA A 83 1.86 -14.99 -3.06
N SER A 84 1.71 -16.21 -3.58
CA SER A 84 2.58 -16.69 -4.64
C SER A 84 2.41 -15.86 -5.92
N GLU A 85 3.46 -15.77 -6.71
CA GLU A 85 3.41 -15.05 -8.00
C GLU A 85 2.33 -15.62 -8.93
N ASN A 86 2.11 -16.94 -8.89
CA ASN A 86 1.07 -17.59 -9.69
C ASN A 86 -0.32 -17.09 -9.29
N THR A 87 -0.60 -16.99 -8.00
CA THR A 87 -1.86 -16.41 -7.50
C THR A 87 -2.00 -14.95 -7.89
N LEU A 88 -0.94 -14.15 -7.80
CA LEU A 88 -0.97 -12.74 -8.23
C LEU A 88 -1.29 -12.60 -9.72
N ARG A 89 -0.64 -13.40 -10.58
CA ARG A 89 -0.89 -13.42 -12.03
C ARG A 89 -2.33 -13.84 -12.34
N GLN A 90 -2.83 -14.90 -11.70
CA GLN A 90 -4.20 -15.38 -11.86
C GLN A 90 -5.22 -14.28 -11.46
N ARG A 91 -5.05 -13.66 -10.29
CA ARG A 91 -5.94 -12.60 -9.81
C ARG A 91 -5.95 -11.37 -10.72
N ILE A 92 -4.84 -11.04 -11.38
CA ILE A 92 -4.83 -9.96 -12.38
C ILE A 92 -5.63 -10.37 -13.62
N ALA A 93 -5.43 -11.58 -14.13
CA ALA A 93 -6.15 -12.08 -15.30
C ALA A 93 -7.67 -12.11 -15.07
N GLU A 94 -8.11 -12.61 -13.92
CA GLU A 94 -9.53 -12.63 -13.53
C GLU A 94 -10.12 -11.21 -13.45
N ARG A 95 -9.39 -10.26 -12.84
CA ARG A 95 -9.85 -8.86 -12.74
C ARG A 95 -9.92 -8.16 -14.10
N GLN A 96 -9.00 -8.46 -15.02
CA GLN A 96 -9.05 -7.94 -16.39
C GLN A 96 -10.28 -8.44 -17.15
N GLN A 97 -10.65 -9.71 -16.97
CA GLN A 97 -11.85 -10.29 -17.58
C GLN A 97 -13.14 -9.66 -17.04
N GLN A 98 -13.17 -9.29 -15.76
CA GLN A 98 -14.36 -8.71 -15.13
C GLN A 98 -14.57 -7.23 -15.45
N ALA A 99 -13.59 -6.54 -16.07
CA ALA A 99 -13.62 -5.12 -16.47
C ALA A 99 -14.05 -4.10 -15.39
N ASN A 100 -14.13 -4.52 -14.13
CA ASN A 100 -14.75 -3.78 -13.02
C ASN A 100 -13.73 -3.11 -12.09
N ASP A 101 -12.42 -3.23 -12.36
CA ASP A 101 -11.37 -2.69 -11.50
C ASP A 101 -10.83 -1.35 -12.05
N ALA A 102 -10.73 -0.36 -11.15
CA ALA A 102 -10.10 0.94 -11.39
C ALA A 102 -8.56 0.86 -11.40
N SER A 103 -8.00 -0.27 -10.97
CA SER A 103 -6.58 -0.59 -11.02
C SER A 103 -6.14 -0.91 -12.45
N GLU A 104 -5.12 -0.19 -12.93
CA GLU A 104 -4.54 -0.38 -14.27
C GLU A 104 -3.40 -1.38 -14.28
N ALA A 105 -3.19 -2.11 -13.18
CA ALA A 105 -2.19 -3.14 -13.06
C ALA A 105 -2.49 -4.28 -14.05
N ASP A 106 -1.74 -4.31 -15.14
CA ASP A 106 -1.66 -5.47 -16.01
C ASP A 106 -0.51 -6.39 -15.57
N VAL A 107 -0.41 -7.56 -16.21
CA VAL A 107 0.63 -8.55 -15.90
C VAL A 107 2.03 -7.95 -16.08
N SER A 108 2.24 -7.03 -17.03
CA SER A 108 3.55 -6.40 -17.24
C SER A 108 3.94 -5.49 -16.08
N ILE A 109 2.97 -4.77 -15.49
CA ILE A 109 3.18 -3.97 -14.28
C ILE A 109 3.51 -4.89 -13.10
N LEU A 110 2.82 -6.02 -12.94
CA LEU A 110 3.15 -6.99 -11.89
C LEU A 110 4.59 -7.51 -12.02
N GLU A 111 5.01 -7.90 -13.22
CA GLU A 111 6.39 -8.36 -13.46
C GLU A 111 7.42 -7.28 -13.13
N GLN A 112 7.15 -6.03 -13.48
CA GLN A 112 8.01 -4.90 -13.10
C GLN A 112 8.04 -4.70 -11.58
N GLN A 113 6.89 -4.82 -10.90
CA GLN A 113 6.82 -4.71 -9.45
C GLN A 113 7.62 -5.82 -8.76
N LEU A 114 7.48 -7.07 -9.18
CA LEU A 114 8.23 -8.20 -8.64
C LEU A 114 9.74 -8.01 -8.79
N ARG A 115 10.20 -7.52 -9.95
CA ARG A 115 11.64 -7.26 -10.19
C ARG A 115 12.21 -6.10 -9.38
N THR A 116 11.37 -5.14 -9.02
CA THR A 116 11.82 -3.91 -8.34
C THR A 116 11.51 -3.90 -6.85
N CYS A 117 10.73 -4.86 -6.36
CA CYS A 117 10.37 -4.98 -4.96
C CYS A 117 11.61 -5.27 -4.10
N GLU A 118 11.80 -4.45 -3.07
CA GLU A 118 12.82 -4.63 -2.05
C GLU A 118 12.20 -5.29 -0.82
N PRO A 119 12.73 -6.44 -0.37
CA PRO A 119 12.19 -7.16 0.78
C PRO A 119 12.22 -6.30 2.04
N LEU A 120 11.39 -6.66 3.02
CA LEU A 120 11.43 -6.05 4.34
C LEU A 120 12.77 -6.35 5.02
N GLN A 121 13.38 -5.31 5.59
CA GLN A 121 14.58 -5.40 6.40
C GLN A 121 14.27 -5.87 7.82
N VAL A 122 15.30 -6.27 8.59
CA VAL A 122 15.14 -6.87 9.93
C VAL A 122 14.39 -5.95 10.90
N ASP A 123 14.64 -4.65 10.83
CA ASP A 123 13.98 -3.63 11.63
C ASP A 123 12.55 -3.35 11.18
N GLU A 124 12.27 -3.47 9.88
CA GLU A 124 10.90 -3.41 9.32
C GLU A 124 10.08 -4.64 9.74
N LEU A 125 10.71 -5.82 9.78
CA LEU A 125 10.06 -7.07 10.19
C LEU A 125 9.54 -7.00 11.63
N ALA A 126 10.27 -6.32 12.53
CA ALA A 126 9.87 -6.15 13.93
C ALA A 126 8.55 -5.38 14.13
N VAL A 127 8.20 -4.53 13.16
CA VAL A 127 6.96 -3.74 13.15
C VAL A 127 5.98 -4.20 12.07
N SER A 128 6.23 -5.36 11.46
CA SER A 128 5.39 -5.92 10.40
C SER A 128 4.41 -6.96 10.91
N LEU A 129 3.28 -7.07 10.22
CA LEU A 129 2.31 -8.15 10.35
C LEU A 129 2.09 -8.76 8.98
N ARG A 130 2.51 -10.01 8.83
CA ARG A 130 2.41 -10.73 7.55
C ARG A 130 1.11 -11.51 7.48
N TYR A 131 0.38 -11.32 6.39
CA TYR A 131 -0.85 -12.03 6.08
C TYR A 131 -0.67 -12.81 4.78
N ASP A 132 -0.79 -14.13 4.87
CA ASP A 132 -0.93 -14.97 3.69
C ASP A 132 -2.35 -14.83 3.13
N THR A 133 -2.45 -14.24 1.94
CA THR A 133 -3.72 -13.99 1.26
C THR A 133 -4.20 -15.18 0.44
N GLU A 134 -3.45 -16.28 0.38
CA GLU A 134 -3.91 -17.54 -0.22
C GLU A 134 -4.76 -18.36 0.76
N GLN A 135 -4.60 -18.10 2.06
CA GLN A 135 -5.43 -18.71 3.08
C GLN A 135 -6.80 -18.02 3.14
N PRO A 136 -7.89 -18.77 3.42
CA PRO A 136 -9.22 -18.19 3.61
C PRO A 136 -9.15 -17.05 4.63
N LEU A 137 -9.89 -15.95 4.37
CA LEU A 137 -9.96 -14.80 5.28
C LEU A 137 -10.23 -15.24 6.72
N GLN A 138 -10.99 -16.31 6.95
CA GLN A 138 -11.31 -16.85 8.27
C GLN A 138 -10.12 -17.50 9.01
N ALA A 139 -9.12 -18.01 8.26
CA ALA A 139 -7.87 -18.54 8.82
C ALA A 139 -6.82 -17.44 9.05
N SER A 140 -6.86 -16.36 8.24
CA SER A 140 -5.96 -15.20 8.36
C SER A 140 -6.51 -14.06 9.24
N SER A 141 -7.83 -14.01 9.47
CA SER A 141 -8.50 -13.10 10.41
C SER A 141 -8.73 -13.76 11.77
N ARG A 142 -7.65 -14.13 12.44
CA ARG A 142 -7.74 -14.28 13.89
C ARG A 142 -8.08 -12.88 14.43
N LYS A 143 -9.22 -12.70 15.10
CA LYS A 143 -9.58 -11.46 15.82
C LYS A 143 -8.42 -10.94 16.68
N GLU A 144 -7.56 -11.85 17.14
CA GLU A 144 -6.29 -11.62 17.85
C GLU A 144 -5.29 -10.74 17.08
N SER A 145 -5.29 -10.75 15.74
CA SER A 145 -4.34 -9.98 14.92
C SER A 145 -4.75 -8.51 14.80
N TRP A 146 -6.04 -8.22 14.60
CA TRP A 146 -6.56 -6.84 14.62
C TRP A 146 -6.57 -6.24 16.03
N THR A 147 -6.89 -7.02 17.07
CA THR A 147 -6.73 -6.55 18.45
C THR A 147 -5.27 -6.30 18.82
N SER A 148 -4.33 -7.07 18.28
CA SER A 148 -2.89 -6.77 18.46
C SER A 148 -2.46 -5.49 17.74
N ILE A 149 -3.02 -5.20 16.56
CA ILE A 149 -2.83 -3.91 15.86
C ILE A 149 -3.41 -2.79 16.72
N LEU A 150 -4.67 -2.89 17.12
CA LEU A 150 -5.36 -1.86 17.90
C LEU A 150 -4.67 -1.61 19.24
N LYS A 151 -4.21 -2.66 19.93
CA LYS A 151 -3.40 -2.53 21.16
C LYS A 151 -2.05 -1.86 20.91
N LYS A 152 -1.36 -2.21 19.82
CA LYS A 152 -0.10 -1.55 19.44
C LYS A 152 -0.28 -0.10 19.01
N LEU A 153 -1.48 0.26 18.53
CA LEU A 153 -1.86 1.62 18.16
C LEU A 153 -2.50 2.40 19.32
N ASP A 154 -2.63 1.80 20.51
CA ASP A 154 -3.33 2.36 21.67
C ASP A 154 -4.81 2.76 21.39
N LEU A 155 -5.43 2.08 20.43
CA LEU A 155 -6.83 2.26 20.02
C LEU A 155 -7.75 1.23 20.67
N SER A 156 -7.33 0.57 21.75
CA SER A 156 -8.03 -0.60 22.29
C SER A 156 -9.28 -0.31 23.11
N ASP A 157 -9.62 0.93 23.42
CA ASP A 157 -10.91 1.29 24.03
C ASP A 157 -11.41 2.67 23.55
N SER A 158 -12.53 2.67 22.82
CA SER A 158 -13.47 3.79 22.64
C SER A 158 -14.87 3.22 22.50
#